data_AF-A0A8B9KC61-F1
#
_entry.id   AF-A0A8B9KC61-F1
#
_cell.length_a   1.000
_cell.length_b   1.000
_cell.length_c   1.000
_cell.angle_alpha   90.00
_cell.angle_beta   90.00
_cell.angle_gamma   90.00
#
_symmetry.space_group_name_H-M   'P 1'
#
loop_
_entity.id
_entity.type
_entity.pdbx_description
1 polymer ?
#
loop_
_entity_poly.entity_id
_entity_poly.type
_entity_poly.pdbx_seq_one_letter_code
_entity_poly.pdbx_strand_id
1 'polypeptide(L)'
;MEQCACVERELEKVLHRFVTYGHQSEERLDELLRNVCELRSQLVTFGVQDADLSVLSQTMAQCCKEIKETVQMLASRHKDIHGSVSKVGKAIDRVSDRSVCLEANLCPASSNFDAEVSAVVAETVWDSPEKQRNLSETIVEHLYRQGMLSVAEDLCQESGVVIDMSMKQPFLELNRILEALRMQDLRPALEWAVTNRQRLLDLNSSLEFKLHRLYFISLLNGGVDNQLEALHYARHFQPFAAQHQRDIQVLMGSLVYLRNGIENSPYRSLLETNQWAEICNIFTRDACALLGLSVESPLSVSFASGCMALPVLMNIKQVIEQRQCSGVWTHKDELPIEIDLGKKCWYHSVFACPILRQQTSESNPPMKLICGHVISRDALNKLTNAGKLKCPYCPMEQNPSDAKQIYF
;
A
#
# COMPACT_ATOMS: atom_id res chain seq x y z
N MET A 1 -1.92 -11.53 -10.83
CA MET A 1 -3.09 -11.82 -9.97
C MET A 1 -3.37 -13.32 -9.80
N GLU A 2 -3.48 -14.14 -10.85
CA GLU A 2 -3.83 -15.59 -10.70
C GLU A 2 -2.89 -16.41 -9.82
N GLN A 3 -1.60 -16.06 -9.76
CA GLN A 3 -0.62 -16.78 -8.95
C GLN A 3 -0.63 -16.33 -7.48
N CYS A 4 -0.87 -15.05 -7.19
CA CYS A 4 -1.18 -14.59 -5.83
C CYS A 4 -2.45 -15.29 -5.33
N ALA A 5 -3.48 -15.42 -6.19
CA ALA A 5 -4.66 -16.21 -5.90
C ALA A 5 -4.38 -17.73 -5.74
N CYS A 6 -3.25 -18.24 -6.25
CA CYS A 6 -2.80 -19.60 -5.97
C CYS A 6 -2.22 -19.72 -4.55
N VAL A 7 -1.39 -18.75 -4.15
CA VAL A 7 -0.86 -18.66 -2.78
C VAL A 7 -1.99 -18.49 -1.77
N GLU A 8 -2.93 -17.57 -2.02
CA GLU A 8 -4.12 -17.37 -1.18
C GLU A 8 -4.93 -18.66 -1.03
N ARG A 9 -5.20 -19.38 -2.12
CA ARG A 9 -5.91 -20.66 -2.06
C ARG A 9 -5.17 -21.73 -1.26
N GLU A 10 -3.85 -21.83 -1.37
CA GLU A 10 -3.07 -22.77 -0.55
C GLU A 10 -3.02 -22.33 0.92
N LEU A 11 -2.95 -21.02 1.19
CA LEU A 11 -2.99 -20.45 2.53
C LEU A 11 -4.34 -20.71 3.21
N GLU A 12 -5.46 -20.46 2.53
CA GLU A 12 -6.81 -20.75 3.03
C GLU A 12 -6.98 -22.23 3.39
N LYS A 13 -6.46 -23.15 2.56
CA LYS A 13 -6.47 -24.58 2.87
C LYS A 13 -5.69 -24.91 4.15
N VAL A 14 -4.54 -24.26 4.35
CA VAL A 14 -3.73 -24.44 5.56
C VAL A 14 -4.44 -23.87 6.77
N LEU A 15 -4.97 -22.64 6.70
CA LEU A 15 -5.72 -22.00 7.78
C LEU A 15 -6.94 -22.85 8.18
N HIS A 16 -7.71 -23.33 7.20
CA HIS A 16 -8.85 -24.21 7.47
C HIS A 16 -8.42 -25.51 8.17
N ARG A 17 -7.28 -26.10 7.78
CA ARG A 17 -6.72 -27.29 8.46
C ARG A 17 -6.29 -26.98 9.88
N PHE A 18 -5.65 -25.85 10.14
CA PHE A 18 -5.26 -25.42 11.49
C PHE A 18 -6.48 -25.19 12.38
N VAL A 19 -7.50 -24.48 11.89
CA VAL A 19 -8.75 -24.22 12.62
C VAL A 19 -9.47 -25.55 12.93
N THR A 20 -9.61 -26.42 11.94
CA THR A 20 -10.25 -27.73 12.11
C THR A 20 -9.47 -28.61 13.09
N TYR A 21 -8.13 -28.63 12.99
CA TYR A 21 -7.28 -29.35 13.91
C TYR A 21 -7.39 -28.79 15.34
N GLY A 22 -7.38 -27.46 15.49
CA GLY A 22 -7.55 -26.78 16.78
C GLY A 22 -8.85 -27.20 17.47
N HIS A 23 -9.98 -27.04 16.79
CA HIS A 23 -11.29 -27.43 17.34
C HIS A 23 -11.37 -28.92 17.68
N GLN A 24 -10.92 -29.81 16.79
CA GLN A 24 -10.96 -31.26 17.05
C GLN A 24 -10.01 -31.68 18.17
N SER A 25 -8.88 -30.97 18.34
CA SER A 25 -7.94 -31.22 19.42
C SER A 25 -8.52 -30.78 20.74
N GLU A 26 -9.10 -29.59 20.80
CA GLU A 26 -9.74 -29.02 21.98
C GLU A 26 -10.91 -29.90 22.44
N GLU A 27 -11.84 -30.26 21.55
CA GLU A 27 -13.00 -31.10 21.87
C GLU A 27 -12.60 -32.46 22.46
N ARG A 28 -11.58 -33.11 21.88
CA ARG A 28 -11.08 -34.41 22.34
C ARG A 28 -10.29 -34.32 23.65
N LEU A 29 -9.49 -33.27 23.81
CA LEU A 29 -8.77 -33.03 25.06
C LEU A 29 -9.75 -32.73 26.20
N ASP A 30 -10.82 -31.99 25.93
CA ASP A 30 -11.91 -31.73 26.88
C ASP A 30 -12.66 -33.01 27.25
N GLU A 31 -12.94 -33.89 26.29
CA GLU A 31 -13.56 -35.19 26.56
C GLU A 31 -12.67 -36.06 27.46
N LEU A 32 -11.37 -36.14 27.17
CA LEU A 32 -10.42 -36.84 28.05
C LEU A 32 -10.34 -36.22 29.44
N LEU A 33 -10.32 -34.90 29.54
CA LEU A 33 -10.32 -34.17 30.81
C LEU A 33 -11.58 -34.48 31.62
N ARG A 34 -12.75 -34.50 30.98
CA ARG A 34 -14.01 -34.90 31.62
C ARG A 34 -13.94 -36.34 32.13
N ASN A 35 -13.49 -37.29 31.31
CA ASN A 35 -13.39 -38.70 31.70
C ASN A 35 -12.43 -38.90 32.89
N VAL A 36 -11.27 -38.23 32.88
CA VAL A 36 -10.31 -38.27 33.98
C VAL A 36 -10.89 -37.63 35.25
N CYS A 37 -11.60 -36.50 35.12
CA CYS A 37 -12.24 -35.84 36.26
C CYS A 37 -13.36 -36.69 36.88
N GLU A 38 -14.15 -37.37 36.04
CA GLU A 38 -15.20 -38.28 36.48
C GLU A 38 -14.62 -39.48 37.22
N LEU A 39 -13.57 -40.11 36.68
CA LEU A 39 -12.84 -41.19 37.36
C LEU A 39 -12.26 -40.74 38.70
N ARG A 40 -11.66 -39.54 38.75
CA ARG A 40 -11.19 -38.96 40.01
C ARG A 40 -12.34 -38.76 41.01
N SER A 41 -13.48 -38.28 40.55
CA SER A 41 -14.64 -38.07 41.44
C SER A 41 -15.19 -39.40 41.97
N GLN A 42 -15.25 -40.43 41.12
CA GLN A 42 -15.65 -41.77 41.53
C GLN A 42 -14.68 -42.34 42.59
N LEU A 43 -13.37 -42.18 42.38
CA LEU A 43 -12.33 -42.59 43.35
C LEU A 43 -12.44 -41.88 44.71
N VAL A 44 -12.84 -40.61 44.72
CA VAL A 44 -13.01 -39.84 45.97
C VAL A 44 -14.32 -40.19 46.69
N THR A 45 -15.38 -40.53 45.93
CA THR A 45 -16.72 -40.79 46.47
C THR A 45 -16.85 -42.23 47.00
N PHE A 46 -16.28 -43.20 46.27
CA PHE A 46 -16.13 -44.56 46.74
C PHE A 46 -14.89 -44.64 47.63
N GLY A 47 -15.04 -44.31 48.92
CA GLY A 47 -14.04 -44.70 49.92
C GLY A 47 -13.73 -46.20 49.79
N VAL A 48 -12.49 -46.59 50.10
CA VAL A 48 -11.88 -47.93 49.91
C VAL A 48 -12.65 -49.07 50.64
N GLN A 49 -13.91 -49.32 50.27
CA GLN A 49 -14.78 -50.33 50.80
C GLN A 49 -15.48 -51.02 49.62
N ASP A 50 -14.97 -52.21 49.28
CA ASP A 50 -15.56 -53.24 48.42
C ASP A 50 -16.06 -52.84 47.02
N ALA A 51 -15.52 -51.78 46.40
CA ALA A 51 -15.55 -51.69 44.95
C ALA A 51 -14.56 -52.71 44.37
N ASP A 52 -15.01 -53.56 43.43
CA ASP A 52 -14.16 -54.52 42.72
C ASP A 52 -12.90 -53.83 42.17
N LEU A 53 -11.80 -53.91 42.91
CA LEU A 53 -10.50 -53.32 42.56
C LEU A 53 -10.06 -53.70 41.14
N SER A 54 -10.51 -54.87 40.68
CA SER A 54 -10.34 -55.33 39.31
C SER A 54 -11.03 -54.44 38.27
N VAL A 55 -12.27 -54.01 38.51
CA VAL A 55 -13.05 -53.18 37.57
C VAL A 55 -12.47 -51.76 37.52
N LEU A 56 -12.11 -51.21 38.67
CA LEU A 56 -11.47 -49.90 38.76
C LEU A 56 -10.09 -49.89 38.06
N SER A 57 -9.27 -50.91 38.30
CA SER A 57 -7.98 -51.07 37.62
C SER A 57 -8.13 -51.20 36.11
N GLN A 58 -9.16 -51.92 35.62
CA GLN A 58 -9.45 -52.02 34.20
C GLN A 58 -9.89 -50.69 33.60
N THR A 59 -10.72 -49.93 34.31
CA THR A 59 -11.23 -48.63 33.85
C THR A 59 -10.10 -47.59 33.80
N MET A 60 -9.20 -47.57 34.80
CA MET A 60 -8.01 -46.73 34.78
C MET A 60 -7.05 -47.11 33.65
N ALA A 61 -6.83 -48.41 33.41
CA ALA A 61 -5.99 -48.89 32.32
C ALA A 61 -6.55 -48.50 30.94
N GLN A 62 -7.87 -48.57 30.79
CA GLN A 62 -8.57 -48.14 29.58
C GLN A 62 -8.47 -46.62 29.37
N CYS A 63 -8.65 -45.81 30.41
CA CYS A 63 -8.46 -44.36 30.34
C CYS A 63 -7.01 -43.98 29.96
N CYS A 64 -6.01 -44.61 30.58
CA CYS A 64 -4.60 -44.41 30.22
C CYS A 64 -4.31 -44.77 28.75
N LYS A 65 -4.95 -45.84 28.24
CA LYS A 65 -4.85 -46.24 26.83
C LYS A 65 -5.46 -45.20 25.90
N GLU A 66 -6.66 -44.72 26.21
CA GLU A 66 -7.35 -43.67 25.44
C GLU A 66 -6.58 -42.35 25.40
N ILE A 67 -5.99 -41.94 26.53
CA ILE A 67 -5.11 -40.77 26.58
C ILE A 67 -3.93 -40.96 25.63
N LYS A 68 -3.24 -42.11 25.71
CA LYS A 68 -2.08 -42.40 24.87
C LYS A 68 -2.43 -42.40 23.38
N GLU A 69 -3.52 -43.07 23.01
CA GLU A 69 -4.00 -43.15 21.62
C GLU A 69 -4.39 -41.76 21.08
N THR A 70 -5.08 -40.96 21.89
CA THR A 70 -5.48 -39.60 21.52
C THR A 70 -4.27 -38.71 21.33
N VAL A 71 -3.32 -38.68 22.27
CA VAL A 71 -2.09 -37.88 22.15
C VAL A 71 -1.27 -38.30 20.92
N GLN A 72 -1.15 -39.61 20.66
CA GLN A 72 -0.43 -40.10 19.49
C GLN A 72 -1.12 -39.71 18.17
N MET A 73 -2.46 -39.72 18.15
CA MET A 73 -3.26 -39.26 17.02
C MET A 73 -3.17 -37.75 16.81
N LEU A 74 -3.15 -36.94 17.89
CA LEU A 74 -2.95 -35.50 17.80
C LEU A 74 -1.56 -35.16 17.24
N ALA A 75 -0.52 -35.88 17.68
CA ALA A 75 0.85 -35.69 17.19
C ALA A 75 0.99 -36.07 15.71
N SER A 76 0.37 -37.17 15.27
CA SER A 76 0.41 -37.58 13.86
C SER A 76 -0.32 -36.58 12.95
N ARG A 77 -1.51 -36.12 13.36
CA ARG A 77 -2.26 -35.10 12.62
C ARG A 77 -1.53 -33.76 12.57
N HIS A 78 -0.85 -33.35 13.64
CA HIS A 78 0.00 -32.15 13.63
C HIS A 78 1.12 -32.28 12.59
N LYS A 79 1.74 -33.46 12.48
CA LYS A 79 2.78 -33.73 11.49
C LYS A 79 2.29 -33.51 10.05
N ASP A 80 1.05 -33.88 9.74
CA ASP A 80 0.46 -33.72 8.41
C ASP A 80 0.24 -32.25 8.03
N ILE A 81 0.13 -31.36 9.02
CA ILE A 81 -0.01 -29.92 8.80
C ILE A 81 1.29 -29.31 8.25
N HIS A 82 2.47 -29.77 8.70
CA HIS A 82 3.77 -29.28 8.19
C HIS A 82 3.91 -29.44 6.67
N GLY A 83 3.45 -30.56 6.12
CA GLY A 83 3.45 -30.78 4.67
C GLY A 83 2.59 -29.78 3.91
N SER A 84 1.53 -29.27 4.55
CA SER A 84 0.64 -28.27 3.98
C SER A 84 1.28 -26.88 4.02
N VAL A 85 1.95 -26.53 5.13
CA VAL A 85 2.74 -25.30 5.25
C VAL A 85 3.87 -25.26 4.20
N SER A 86 4.57 -26.38 4.00
CA SER A 86 5.62 -26.48 2.97
C SER A 86 5.08 -26.25 1.55
N LYS A 87 3.82 -26.62 1.26
CA LYS A 87 3.19 -26.33 -0.05
C LYS A 87 2.94 -24.84 -0.26
N VAL A 88 2.60 -24.10 0.80
CA VAL A 88 2.48 -22.64 0.75
C VAL A 88 3.84 -22.03 0.44
N GLY A 89 4.90 -22.46 1.13
CA GLY A 89 6.28 -22.03 0.82
C GLY A 89 6.63 -22.23 -0.66
N LYS A 90 6.42 -23.45 -1.18
CA LYS A 90 6.64 -23.74 -2.61
C LYS A 90 5.74 -22.95 -3.56
N ALA A 91 4.56 -22.50 -3.12
CA ALA A 91 3.70 -21.64 -3.92
C ALA A 91 4.25 -20.20 -3.96
N ILE A 92 4.75 -19.70 -2.83
CA ILE A 92 5.42 -18.40 -2.72
C ILE A 92 6.70 -18.37 -3.57
N ASP A 93 7.55 -19.40 -3.48
CA ASP A 93 8.79 -19.49 -4.27
C ASP A 93 8.49 -19.36 -5.77
N ARG A 94 7.46 -20.06 -6.25
CA ARG A 94 7.01 -20.00 -7.65
C ARG A 94 6.46 -18.64 -8.08
N VAL A 95 5.92 -17.85 -7.16
CA VAL A 95 5.50 -16.47 -7.43
C VAL A 95 6.73 -15.56 -7.52
N SER A 96 7.69 -15.72 -6.61
CA SER A 96 8.95 -14.96 -6.61
C SER A 96 9.70 -15.11 -7.93
N ASP A 97 9.79 -16.33 -8.45
CA ASP A 97 10.46 -16.63 -9.72
C ASP A 97 9.76 -16.07 -10.98
N ARG A 98 8.47 -15.70 -10.91
CA ARG A 98 7.66 -15.44 -12.11
C ARG A 98 6.92 -14.10 -12.14
N SER A 99 6.75 -13.43 -11.00
CA SER A 99 6.07 -12.12 -10.94
C SER A 99 6.82 -11.03 -11.72
N VAL A 100 8.13 -11.19 -11.93
CA VAL A 100 8.96 -10.26 -12.74
C VAL A 100 8.91 -10.57 -14.24
N CYS A 101 8.44 -11.75 -14.64
CA CYS A 101 8.49 -12.21 -16.03
C CYS A 101 7.26 -11.83 -16.87
N LEU A 102 6.20 -11.28 -16.26
CA LEU A 102 4.90 -11.11 -16.95
C LEU A 102 4.71 -9.79 -17.69
N GLU A 103 5.50 -8.75 -17.41
CA GLU A 103 5.35 -7.47 -18.15
C GLU A 103 6.34 -7.32 -19.31
N ALA A 104 7.37 -8.16 -19.41
CA ALA A 104 8.41 -7.98 -20.42
C ALA A 104 8.41 -8.99 -21.58
N ASN A 105 7.73 -10.14 -21.54
CA ASN A 105 7.83 -11.18 -22.60
C ASN A 105 9.29 -11.56 -23.00
N LEU A 106 10.28 -11.26 -22.15
CA LEU A 106 11.71 -11.31 -22.51
C LEU A 106 12.53 -12.35 -21.72
N CYS A 107 11.95 -13.13 -20.81
CA CYS A 107 12.70 -14.12 -20.02
C CYS A 107 12.09 -15.53 -20.13
N PRO A 108 12.90 -16.60 -20.35
CA PRO A 108 12.42 -17.98 -20.34
C PRO A 108 11.88 -18.35 -18.95
N ALA A 109 10.87 -19.23 -18.90
CA ALA A 109 10.12 -19.63 -17.71
C ALA A 109 10.90 -20.46 -16.65
N SER A 110 12.23 -20.32 -16.59
CA SER A 110 13.12 -21.11 -15.74
C SER A 110 14.20 -20.29 -15.02
N SER A 111 14.06 -18.97 -14.95
CA SER A 111 15.02 -18.13 -14.23
C SER A 111 14.75 -18.13 -12.72
N ASN A 112 15.81 -18.27 -11.94
CA ASN A 112 15.80 -18.21 -10.48
C ASN A 112 16.04 -16.76 -10.07
N PHE A 113 15.02 -16.07 -9.54
CA PHE A 113 15.07 -14.63 -9.29
C PHE A 113 16.24 -14.21 -8.38
N ASP A 114 16.54 -15.02 -7.37
CA ASP A 114 17.65 -14.77 -6.43
C ASP A 114 19.02 -14.79 -7.12
N ALA A 115 19.21 -15.66 -8.11
CA ALA A 115 20.47 -15.74 -8.85
C ALA A 115 20.65 -14.54 -9.80
N GLU A 116 19.54 -14.02 -10.34
CA GLU A 116 19.53 -12.89 -11.26
C GLU A 116 19.73 -11.55 -10.54
N VAL A 117 19.09 -11.35 -9.39
CA VAL A 117 19.27 -10.16 -8.55
C VAL A 117 20.68 -10.11 -7.97
N SER A 118 21.18 -11.24 -7.43
CA SER A 118 22.54 -11.32 -6.87
C SER A 118 23.62 -11.08 -7.93
N ALA A 119 23.30 -11.28 -9.22
CA ALA A 119 24.22 -10.95 -10.29
C ALA A 119 24.34 -9.44 -10.54
N VAL A 120 23.27 -8.66 -10.37
CA VAL A 120 23.27 -7.21 -10.69
C VAL A 120 23.55 -6.34 -9.45
N VAL A 121 23.19 -6.83 -8.27
CA VAL A 121 23.34 -6.12 -7.00
C VAL A 121 24.60 -6.61 -6.30
N ALA A 122 25.46 -5.71 -5.82
CA ALA A 122 26.60 -6.10 -4.99
C ALA A 122 26.09 -6.71 -3.67
N GLU A 123 26.63 -7.85 -3.25
CA GLU A 123 26.23 -8.55 -2.02
C GLU A 123 26.28 -7.65 -0.78
N THR A 124 27.16 -6.64 -0.79
CA THR A 124 27.37 -5.70 0.31
C THR A 124 26.43 -4.49 0.32
N VAL A 125 25.46 -4.42 -0.59
CA VAL A 125 24.56 -3.25 -0.72
C VAL A 125 23.82 -2.97 0.59
N TRP A 126 23.48 -4.00 1.37
CA TRP A 126 22.73 -3.89 2.61
C TRP A 126 23.56 -4.13 3.88
N ASP A 127 24.89 -4.15 3.81
CA ASP A 127 25.74 -4.44 4.97
C ASP A 127 25.80 -3.27 5.96
N SER A 128 25.49 -2.06 5.51
CA SER A 128 25.49 -0.90 6.39
C SER A 128 24.26 -0.92 7.31
N PRO A 129 24.43 -0.76 8.63
CA PRO A 129 23.30 -0.70 9.58
C PRO A 129 22.36 0.47 9.25
N GLU A 130 22.87 1.56 8.70
CA GLU A 130 22.05 2.70 8.24
C GLU A 130 21.11 2.30 7.09
N LYS A 131 21.59 1.50 6.14
CA LYS A 131 20.77 1.06 5.00
C LYS A 131 19.72 0.04 5.43
N GLN A 132 20.06 -0.87 6.31
CA GLN A 132 19.10 -1.83 6.90
C GLN A 132 18.01 -1.11 7.69
N ARG A 133 18.39 -0.08 8.44
CA ARG A 133 17.46 0.79 9.15
C ARG A 133 16.53 1.52 8.17
N ASN A 134 17.07 2.19 7.15
CA ASN A 134 16.26 2.92 6.17
C ASN A 134 15.29 2.00 5.42
N LEU A 135 15.74 0.79 5.05
CA LEU A 135 14.88 -0.22 4.44
C LEU A 135 13.74 -0.62 5.38
N SER A 136 14.07 -0.93 6.63
CA SER A 136 13.09 -1.30 7.66
C SER A 136 12.08 -0.17 7.91
N GLU A 137 12.54 1.08 8.05
CA GLU A 137 11.67 2.27 8.17
C GLU A 137 10.74 2.41 6.97
N THR A 138 11.26 2.22 5.75
CA THR A 138 10.47 2.30 4.50
C THR A 138 9.42 1.20 4.41
N ILE A 139 9.74 -0.01 4.85
CA ILE A 139 8.79 -1.14 4.93
C ILE A 139 7.72 -0.84 5.97
N VAL A 140 8.10 -0.39 7.16
CA VAL A 140 7.12 -0.08 8.20
C VAL A 140 6.18 1.06 7.77
N GLU A 141 6.70 2.12 7.14
CA GLU A 141 5.86 3.19 6.59
C GLU A 141 4.88 2.65 5.55
N HIS A 142 5.33 1.74 4.67
CA HIS A 142 4.47 1.07 3.72
C HIS A 142 3.36 0.26 4.42
N LEU A 143 3.70 -0.52 5.45
CA LEU A 143 2.72 -1.31 6.21
C LEU A 143 1.69 -0.39 6.89
N TYR A 144 2.12 0.73 7.48
CA TYR A 144 1.20 1.74 8.00
C TYR A 144 0.29 2.30 6.92
N ARG A 145 0.81 2.64 5.73
CA ARG A 145 -0.02 3.11 4.60
C ARG A 145 -1.06 2.09 4.14
N GLN A 146 -0.77 0.79 4.25
CA GLN A 146 -1.71 -0.28 3.89
C GLN A 146 -2.71 -0.61 5.02
N GLY A 147 -2.56 -0.01 6.20
CA GLY A 147 -3.39 -0.31 7.38
C GLY A 147 -2.99 -1.59 8.11
N MET A 148 -1.82 -2.17 7.80
CA MET A 148 -1.28 -3.36 8.47
C MET A 148 -0.54 -2.97 9.77
N LEU A 149 -1.29 -2.45 10.73
CA LEU A 149 -0.72 -1.83 11.94
C LEU A 149 0.01 -2.82 12.84
N SER A 150 -0.56 -4.01 13.05
CA SER A 150 0.06 -5.04 13.91
C SER A 150 1.39 -5.53 13.32
N VAL A 151 1.41 -5.80 12.02
CA VAL A 151 2.62 -6.25 11.31
C VAL A 151 3.71 -5.18 11.33
N ALA A 152 3.32 -3.90 11.20
CA ALA A 152 4.23 -2.77 11.33
C ALA A 152 4.85 -2.69 12.73
N GLU A 153 4.06 -2.91 13.78
CA GLU A 153 4.52 -2.89 15.17
C GLU A 153 5.46 -4.05 15.48
N ASP A 154 5.13 -5.26 15.04
CA ASP A 154 5.97 -6.45 15.19
C ASP A 154 7.33 -6.23 14.49
N LEU A 155 7.33 -5.72 13.25
CA LEU A 155 8.55 -5.41 12.52
C LEU A 155 9.40 -4.34 13.20
N CYS A 156 8.78 -3.29 13.77
CA CYS A 156 9.48 -2.29 14.58
C CYS A 156 10.18 -2.93 15.79
N GLN A 157 9.51 -3.84 16.49
CA GLN A 157 10.07 -4.53 17.65
C GLN A 157 11.24 -5.44 17.27
N GLU A 158 11.11 -6.19 16.19
CA GLU A 158 12.14 -7.14 15.73
C GLU A 158 13.37 -6.43 15.13
N SER A 159 13.15 -5.36 14.35
CA SER A 159 14.23 -4.61 13.70
C SER A 159 14.89 -3.56 14.62
N GLY A 160 14.29 -3.27 15.78
CA GLY A 160 14.74 -2.19 16.68
C GLY A 160 14.50 -0.79 16.12
N VAL A 161 13.71 -0.66 15.06
CA VAL A 161 13.37 0.63 14.44
C VAL A 161 12.33 1.35 15.29
N VAL A 162 12.66 2.56 15.71
CA VAL A 162 11.75 3.44 16.45
C VAL A 162 11.19 4.48 15.49
N ILE A 163 9.90 4.36 15.19
CA ILE A 163 9.15 5.38 14.43
C ILE A 163 8.42 6.27 15.41
N ASP A 164 8.63 7.58 15.26
CA ASP A 164 7.94 8.57 16.08
C ASP A 164 6.42 8.48 15.87
N MET A 165 5.68 8.62 16.96
CA MET A 165 4.22 8.64 16.93
C MET A 165 3.69 9.75 16.02
N SER A 166 4.40 10.87 15.90
CA SER A 166 4.04 11.96 14.98
C SER A 166 3.97 11.50 13.51
N MET A 167 4.81 10.54 13.10
CA MET A 167 4.82 9.95 11.76
C MET A 167 3.75 8.88 11.60
N LYS A 168 3.38 8.20 12.69
CA LYS A 168 2.38 7.13 12.70
C LYS A 168 0.94 7.66 12.69
N GLN A 169 0.64 8.70 13.48
CA GLN A 169 -0.71 9.24 13.67
C GLN A 169 -1.44 9.58 12.36
N PRO A 170 -0.80 10.23 11.36
CA PRO A 170 -1.46 10.53 10.10
C PRO A 170 -1.95 9.29 9.36
N PHE A 171 -1.18 8.20 9.37
CA PHE A 171 -1.59 6.94 8.75
C PHE A 171 -2.70 6.25 9.52
N LEU A 172 -2.72 6.33 10.85
CA LEU A 172 -3.82 5.79 11.65
C LEU A 172 -5.15 6.49 11.33
N GLU A 173 -5.13 7.82 11.29
CA GLU A 173 -6.32 8.61 10.94
C GLU A 173 -6.77 8.33 9.51
N LEU A 174 -5.84 8.31 8.55
CA LEU A 174 -6.11 8.00 7.15
C LEU A 174 -6.78 6.64 7.00
N ASN A 175 -6.20 5.59 7.60
CA ASN A 175 -6.75 4.23 7.51
C ASN A 175 -8.11 4.11 8.20
N ARG A 176 -8.29 4.74 9.36
CA ARG A 176 -9.58 4.76 10.06
C ARG A 176 -10.68 5.35 9.17
N ILE A 177 -10.40 6.47 8.48
CA ILE A 177 -11.36 7.10 7.59
C ILE A 177 -11.60 6.25 6.34
N LEU A 178 -10.54 5.68 5.74
CA LEU A 178 -10.67 4.78 4.58
C LEU A 178 -11.46 3.51 4.89
N GLU A 179 -11.25 2.93 6.07
CA GLU A 179 -12.02 1.76 6.53
C GLU A 179 -13.50 2.12 6.75
N ALA A 180 -13.78 3.26 7.37
CA ALA A 180 -15.15 3.76 7.51
C ALA A 180 -15.81 3.96 6.13
N LEU A 181 -15.10 4.56 5.17
CA LEU A 181 -15.58 4.74 3.80
C LEU A 181 -15.86 3.39 3.10
N ARG A 182 -15.01 2.37 3.30
CA ARG A 182 -15.24 1.02 2.78
C ARG A 182 -16.48 0.36 3.40
N MET A 183 -16.76 0.66 4.66
CA MET A 183 -17.96 0.23 5.39
C MET A 183 -19.17 1.14 5.14
N GLN A 184 -19.09 2.05 4.16
CA GLN A 184 -20.12 3.02 3.79
C GLN A 184 -20.51 4.03 4.90
N ASP A 185 -19.64 4.25 5.88
CA ASP A 185 -19.78 5.31 6.88
C ASP A 185 -19.04 6.58 6.44
N LEU A 186 -19.81 7.60 6.06
CA LEU A 186 -19.28 8.88 5.58
C LEU A 186 -18.91 9.85 6.71
N ARG A 187 -19.32 9.59 7.95
CA ARG A 187 -19.17 10.57 9.05
C ARG A 187 -17.71 10.96 9.30
N PRO A 188 -16.76 10.01 9.43
CA PRO A 188 -15.37 10.38 9.70
C PRO A 188 -14.75 11.21 8.55
N ALA A 189 -15.07 10.87 7.30
CA ALA A 189 -14.58 11.61 6.14
C ALA A 189 -15.17 13.02 6.05
N LEU A 190 -16.47 13.18 6.36
CA LEU A 190 -17.14 14.48 6.39
C LEU A 190 -16.58 15.39 7.49
N GLU A 191 -16.43 14.87 8.71
CA GLU A 191 -15.85 15.61 9.83
C GLU A 191 -14.42 16.08 9.51
N TRP A 192 -13.62 15.19 8.92
CA TRP A 192 -12.27 15.51 8.47
C TRP A 192 -12.27 16.60 7.38
N ALA A 193 -13.15 16.48 6.38
CA ALA A 193 -13.22 17.45 5.28
C ALA A 193 -13.66 18.83 5.76
N VAL A 194 -14.63 18.91 6.67
CA VAL A 194 -15.08 20.18 7.27
C VAL A 194 -13.96 20.81 8.10
N THR A 195 -13.26 20.01 8.91
CA THR A 195 -12.13 20.49 9.73
C THR A 195 -10.99 21.03 8.87
N ASN A 196 -10.77 20.45 7.69
CA ASN A 196 -9.71 20.84 6.75
C ASN A 196 -10.19 21.73 5.60
N ARG A 197 -11.42 22.27 5.65
CA ARG A 197 -12.07 22.96 4.52
C ARG A 197 -11.20 24.01 3.85
N GLN A 198 -10.63 24.94 4.62
CA GLN A 198 -9.81 26.01 4.04
C GLN A 198 -8.61 25.45 3.26
N ARG A 199 -7.93 24.45 3.83
CA ARG A 199 -6.77 23.82 3.21
C ARG A 199 -7.16 23.04 1.95
N LEU A 200 -8.34 22.40 1.95
CA LEU A 200 -8.90 21.74 0.78
C LEU A 200 -9.26 22.74 -0.33
N LEU A 201 -9.76 23.92 0.02
CA LEU A 201 -10.01 25.00 -0.93
C LEU A 201 -8.71 25.52 -1.56
N ASP A 202 -7.65 25.67 -0.77
CA ASP A 202 -6.32 26.08 -1.26
C ASP A 202 -5.74 25.03 -2.24
N LEU A 203 -6.08 23.75 -2.05
CA LEU A 203 -5.76 22.65 -2.98
C LEU A 203 -6.71 22.54 -4.18
N ASN A 204 -7.74 23.39 -4.28
CA ASN A 204 -8.83 23.28 -5.25
C ASN A 204 -9.52 21.89 -5.24
N SER A 205 -9.63 21.27 -4.06
CA SER A 205 -10.29 19.98 -3.90
C SER A 205 -11.83 20.10 -3.95
N SER A 206 -12.47 19.10 -4.58
CA SER A 206 -13.93 18.92 -4.58
C SER A 206 -14.42 17.86 -3.58
N LEU A 207 -13.53 17.38 -2.69
CA LEU A 207 -13.80 16.27 -1.77
C LEU A 207 -15.01 16.53 -0.89
N GLU A 208 -15.07 17.70 -0.24
CA GLU A 208 -16.15 18.03 0.70
C GLU A 208 -17.52 18.01 0.02
N PHE A 209 -17.62 18.60 -1.18
CA PHE A 209 -18.83 18.56 -1.99
C PHE A 209 -19.21 17.12 -2.34
N LYS A 210 -18.25 16.30 -2.79
CA LYS A 210 -18.50 14.90 -3.18
C LYS A 210 -18.98 14.06 -2.00
N LEU A 211 -18.44 14.28 -0.81
CA LEU A 211 -18.89 13.62 0.42
C LEU A 211 -20.33 14.00 0.79
N HIS A 212 -20.66 15.30 0.79
CA HIS A 212 -22.03 15.77 1.02
C HIS A 212 -23.02 15.24 -0.03
N ARG A 213 -22.58 15.18 -1.30
CA ARG A 213 -23.36 14.60 -2.40
C ARG A 213 -23.64 13.12 -2.16
N LEU A 214 -22.63 12.33 -1.77
CA LEU A 214 -22.81 10.90 -1.52
C LEU A 214 -23.70 10.64 -0.29
N TYR A 215 -23.58 11.46 0.75
CA TYR A 215 -24.47 11.37 1.92
C TYR A 215 -25.91 11.73 1.57
N PHE A 216 -26.12 12.75 0.74
CA PHE A 216 -27.47 13.06 0.27
C PHE A 216 -28.06 11.90 -0.56
N ILE A 217 -27.24 11.26 -1.42
CA ILE A 217 -27.66 10.08 -2.19
C ILE A 217 -28.03 8.92 -1.25
N SER A 218 -27.31 8.70 -0.16
CA SER A 218 -27.68 7.65 0.81
C SER A 218 -29.03 7.96 1.50
N LEU A 219 -29.33 9.23 1.77
CA LEU A 219 -30.67 9.63 2.25
C LEU A 219 -31.75 9.37 1.21
N LEU A 220 -31.49 9.64 -0.09
CA LEU A 220 -32.43 9.33 -1.16
C LEU A 220 -32.73 7.83 -1.27
N ASN A 221 -31.74 6.96 -1.03
CA ASN A 221 -31.92 5.51 -0.99
C ASN A 221 -32.83 5.04 0.16
N GLY A 222 -32.99 5.85 1.20
CA GLY A 222 -33.98 5.61 2.26
C GLY A 222 -35.42 5.90 1.84
N GLY A 223 -35.65 6.38 0.62
CA GLY A 223 -36.98 6.61 0.07
C GLY A 223 -37.73 7.78 0.70
N VAL A 224 -39.05 7.69 0.73
CA VAL A 224 -39.94 8.77 1.18
C VAL A 224 -39.77 9.08 2.67
N ASP A 225 -39.45 8.07 3.48
CA ASP A 225 -39.28 8.23 4.93
C ASP A 225 -38.14 9.19 5.28
N ASN A 226 -37.09 9.22 4.45
CA ASN A 226 -35.94 10.11 4.63
C ASN A 226 -36.07 11.45 3.87
N GLN A 227 -37.21 11.75 3.22
CA GLN A 227 -37.38 12.95 2.41
C GLN A 227 -37.16 14.25 3.22
N LEU A 228 -37.71 14.31 4.43
CA LEU A 228 -37.58 15.48 5.29
C LEU A 228 -36.13 15.68 5.74
N GLU A 229 -35.44 14.58 6.06
CA GLU A 229 -34.02 14.60 6.44
C GLU A 229 -33.15 15.05 5.27
N ALA A 230 -33.40 14.54 4.06
CA ALA A 230 -32.70 14.98 2.85
C ALA A 230 -32.86 16.49 2.61
N LEU A 231 -34.09 17.01 2.72
CA LEU A 231 -34.36 18.45 2.57
C LEU A 231 -33.66 19.30 3.63
N HIS A 232 -33.60 18.83 4.88
CA HIS A 232 -32.82 19.50 5.92
C HIS A 232 -31.32 19.46 5.62
N TYR A 233 -30.82 18.31 5.18
CA TYR A 233 -29.41 18.12 4.85
C TYR A 233 -28.96 18.95 3.64
N ALA A 234 -29.87 19.24 2.70
CA ALA A 234 -29.57 20.05 1.52
C ALA A 234 -28.96 21.43 1.82
N ARG A 235 -29.15 21.95 3.04
CA ARG A 235 -28.53 23.20 3.51
C ARG A 235 -26.99 23.16 3.47
N HIS A 236 -26.39 21.98 3.61
CA HIS A 236 -24.95 21.78 3.49
C HIS A 236 -24.41 22.08 2.08
N PHE A 237 -25.28 22.16 1.05
CA PHE A 237 -24.86 22.52 -0.30
C PHE A 237 -24.68 24.03 -0.53
N GLN A 238 -25.10 24.90 0.39
CA GLN A 238 -25.00 26.35 0.19
C GLN A 238 -23.59 26.86 -0.18
N PRO A 239 -22.51 26.43 0.50
CA PRO A 239 -21.16 26.88 0.17
C PRO A 239 -20.70 26.48 -1.24
N PHE A 240 -21.30 25.44 -1.81
CA PHE A 240 -20.93 24.85 -3.10
C PHE A 240 -21.81 25.32 -4.25
N ALA A 241 -22.84 26.13 -3.99
CA ALA A 241 -23.88 26.47 -4.96
C ALA A 241 -23.31 27.15 -6.22
N ALA A 242 -22.31 28.02 -6.08
CA ALA A 242 -21.71 28.73 -7.21
C ALA A 242 -20.90 27.79 -8.14
N GLN A 243 -20.21 26.80 -7.57
CA GLN A 243 -19.31 25.91 -8.31
C GLN A 243 -20.03 24.66 -8.83
N HIS A 244 -21.03 24.17 -8.09
CA HIS A 244 -21.69 22.87 -8.32
C HIS A 244 -23.20 22.98 -8.57
N GLN A 245 -23.67 24.13 -9.09
CA GLN A 245 -25.10 24.41 -9.28
C GLN A 245 -25.84 23.28 -10.02
N ARG A 246 -25.27 22.78 -11.13
CA ARG A 246 -25.90 21.74 -11.96
C ARG A 246 -26.07 20.42 -11.20
N ASP A 247 -25.03 20.01 -10.47
CA ASP A 247 -25.09 18.79 -9.65
C ASP A 247 -26.16 18.92 -8.56
N ILE A 248 -26.22 20.07 -7.89
CA ILE A 248 -27.22 20.35 -6.85
C ILE A 248 -28.64 20.31 -7.43
N GLN A 249 -28.86 20.88 -8.63
CA GLN A 249 -30.16 20.83 -9.30
C GLN A 249 -30.59 19.39 -9.62
N VAL A 250 -29.66 18.54 -10.04
CA VAL A 250 -29.91 17.11 -10.27
C VAL A 250 -30.33 16.42 -8.96
N LEU A 251 -29.60 16.67 -7.87
CA LEU A 251 -29.94 16.11 -6.55
C LEU A 251 -31.33 16.57 -6.08
N MET A 252 -31.64 17.86 -6.19
CA MET A 252 -32.95 18.38 -5.80
C MET A 252 -34.09 17.86 -6.70
N GLY A 253 -33.85 17.73 -8.01
CA GLY A 253 -34.84 17.20 -8.96
C GLY A 253 -35.18 15.73 -8.71
N SER A 254 -34.21 14.94 -8.20
CA SER A 254 -34.41 13.53 -7.88
C SER A 254 -35.49 13.28 -6.81
N LEU A 255 -35.74 14.25 -5.92
CA LEU A 255 -36.75 14.16 -4.85
C LEU A 255 -38.16 13.91 -5.38
N VAL A 256 -38.47 14.34 -6.60
CA VAL A 256 -39.78 14.14 -7.26
C VAL A 256 -40.06 12.65 -7.49
N TYR A 257 -39.01 11.83 -7.62
CA TYR A 257 -39.12 10.41 -7.96
C TYR A 257 -39.06 9.47 -6.75
N LEU A 258 -38.91 10.00 -5.52
CA LEU A 258 -38.78 9.18 -4.31
C LEU A 258 -39.92 8.18 -4.11
N ARG A 259 -41.16 8.53 -4.47
CA ARG A 259 -42.32 7.62 -4.35
C ARG A 259 -42.20 6.36 -5.22
N ASN A 260 -41.53 6.47 -6.35
CA ASN A 260 -41.38 5.36 -7.30
C ASN A 260 -39.99 4.70 -7.19
N GLY A 261 -39.13 5.18 -6.29
CA GLY A 261 -37.73 4.79 -6.21
C GLY A 261 -36.84 5.52 -7.23
N ILE A 262 -35.63 5.90 -6.80
CA ILE A 262 -34.65 6.58 -7.67
C ILE A 262 -34.14 5.65 -8.77
N GLU A 263 -34.06 4.35 -8.49
CA GLU A 263 -33.67 3.30 -9.42
C GLU A 263 -34.59 3.18 -10.65
N ASN A 264 -35.85 3.63 -10.52
CA ASN A 264 -36.87 3.64 -11.59
C ASN A 264 -37.02 5.02 -12.25
N SER A 265 -36.07 5.92 -12.03
CA SER A 265 -36.11 7.29 -12.52
C SER A 265 -34.99 7.60 -13.52
N PRO A 266 -35.05 8.75 -14.23
CA PRO A 266 -33.93 9.26 -15.02
C PRO A 266 -32.64 9.48 -14.21
N TYR A 267 -32.72 9.47 -12.87
CA TYR A 267 -31.60 9.69 -11.95
C TYR A 267 -30.94 8.41 -11.43
N ARG A 268 -31.23 7.24 -12.04
CA ARG A 268 -30.64 5.95 -11.65
C ARG A 268 -29.11 5.98 -11.55
N SER A 269 -28.43 6.74 -12.40
CA SER A 269 -26.97 6.87 -12.37
C SER A 269 -26.41 7.47 -11.08
N LEU A 270 -27.24 8.18 -10.30
CA LEU A 270 -26.84 8.65 -8.96
C LEU A 270 -26.55 7.50 -8.00
N LEU A 271 -27.08 6.30 -8.26
CA LEU A 271 -26.92 5.13 -7.38
C LEU A 271 -25.72 4.25 -7.76
N GLU A 272 -24.92 4.65 -8.73
CA GLU A 272 -23.77 3.86 -9.17
C GLU A 272 -22.70 3.74 -8.09
N THR A 273 -22.25 2.50 -7.81
CA THR A 273 -21.31 2.17 -6.72
C THR A 273 -19.88 2.70 -6.94
N ASN A 274 -19.52 3.06 -8.17
CA ASN A 274 -18.17 3.54 -8.51
C ASN A 274 -17.77 4.83 -7.75
N GLN A 275 -18.75 5.57 -7.25
CA GLN A 275 -18.55 6.82 -6.50
C GLN A 275 -17.79 6.61 -5.19
N TRP A 276 -17.91 5.45 -4.55
CA TRP A 276 -17.18 5.15 -3.30
C TRP A 276 -15.68 4.99 -3.54
N ALA A 277 -15.31 4.23 -4.59
CA ALA A 277 -13.91 4.06 -4.96
C ALA A 277 -13.27 5.39 -5.38
N GLU A 278 -14.01 6.22 -6.12
CA GLU A 278 -13.56 7.56 -6.49
C GLU A 278 -13.35 8.46 -5.26
N ILE A 279 -14.28 8.46 -4.29
CA ILE A 279 -14.14 9.24 -3.06
C ILE A 279 -12.95 8.77 -2.23
N CYS A 280 -12.72 7.46 -2.10
CA CYS A 280 -11.53 6.93 -1.43
C CYS A 280 -10.25 7.44 -2.10
N ASN A 281 -10.18 7.44 -3.43
CA ASN A 281 -9.01 7.91 -4.17
C ASN A 281 -8.77 9.42 -3.98
N ILE A 282 -9.83 10.22 -4.06
CA ILE A 282 -9.75 11.68 -3.84
C ILE A 282 -9.34 11.98 -2.41
N PHE A 283 -9.96 11.31 -1.43
CA PHE A 283 -9.61 11.44 -0.03
C PHE A 283 -8.14 11.11 0.23
N THR A 284 -7.65 9.97 -0.24
CA THR A 284 -6.24 9.58 -0.09
C THR A 284 -5.31 10.62 -0.68
N ARG A 285 -5.57 11.08 -1.90
CA ARG A 285 -4.75 12.08 -2.56
C ARG A 285 -4.70 13.39 -1.77
N ASP A 286 -5.86 13.90 -1.36
CA ASP A 286 -5.96 15.19 -0.71
C ASP A 286 -5.41 15.13 0.73
N ALA A 287 -5.67 14.04 1.46
CA ALA A 287 -5.09 13.82 2.77
C ALA A 287 -3.56 13.71 2.72
N CYS A 288 -3.01 12.93 1.78
CA CYS A 288 -1.56 12.87 1.57
C CYS A 288 -0.96 14.24 1.25
N ALA A 289 -1.60 15.01 0.36
CA ALA A 289 -1.14 16.36 0.01
C ALA A 289 -1.14 17.31 1.23
N LEU A 290 -2.19 17.26 2.07
CA LEU A 290 -2.25 18.06 3.30
C LEU A 290 -1.24 17.62 4.35
N LEU A 291 -0.85 16.36 4.37
CA LEU A 291 0.13 15.82 5.31
C LEU A 291 1.58 15.98 4.81
N GLY A 292 1.78 16.45 3.58
CA GLY A 292 3.11 16.51 2.96
C GLY A 292 3.67 15.11 2.65
N LEU A 293 2.80 14.12 2.51
CA LEU A 293 3.15 12.74 2.20
C LEU A 293 2.98 12.47 0.70
N SER A 294 3.83 11.61 0.16
CA SER A 294 3.58 11.03 -1.18
C SER A 294 2.26 10.26 -1.17
N VAL A 295 1.50 10.29 -2.27
CA VAL A 295 0.29 9.47 -2.39
C VAL A 295 0.67 7.99 -2.52
N GLU A 296 1.62 7.70 -3.40
CA GLU A 296 2.16 6.35 -3.58
C GLU A 296 3.26 6.07 -2.55
N SER A 297 3.33 4.83 -2.09
CA SER A 297 4.38 4.42 -1.17
C SER A 297 5.74 4.39 -1.88
N PRO A 298 6.80 4.99 -1.30
CA PRO A 298 8.15 4.92 -1.86
C PRO A 298 8.59 3.49 -2.14
N LEU A 299 8.31 2.56 -1.21
CA LEU A 299 8.61 1.14 -1.41
C LEU A 299 7.95 0.56 -2.66
N SER A 300 6.65 0.85 -2.84
CA SER A 300 5.89 0.34 -3.99
C SER A 300 6.42 0.90 -5.31
N VAL A 301 6.71 2.20 -5.33
CA VAL A 301 7.26 2.88 -6.51
C VAL A 301 8.65 2.35 -6.85
N SER A 302 9.53 2.23 -5.85
CA SER A 302 10.88 1.71 -6.01
C SER A 302 10.87 0.25 -6.48
N PHE A 303 10.00 -0.59 -5.91
CA PHE A 303 9.86 -1.98 -6.32
C PHE A 303 9.38 -2.09 -7.78
N ALA A 304 8.31 -1.39 -8.14
CA ALA A 304 7.80 -1.38 -9.51
C ALA A 304 8.83 -0.86 -10.52
N SER A 305 9.52 0.24 -10.18
CA SER A 305 10.60 0.80 -10.99
C SER A 305 11.76 -0.19 -11.15
N GLY A 306 12.11 -0.90 -10.07
CA GLY A 306 13.11 -1.97 -10.07
C GLY A 306 12.72 -3.13 -11.00
N CYS A 307 11.47 -3.58 -10.96
CA CYS A 307 10.96 -4.63 -11.85
C CYS A 307 11.06 -4.23 -13.34
N MET A 308 10.81 -2.96 -13.68
CA MET A 308 10.96 -2.46 -15.05
C MET A 308 12.45 -2.33 -15.46
N ALA A 309 13.30 -1.88 -14.54
CA ALA A 309 14.71 -1.62 -14.83
C ALA A 309 15.57 -2.89 -14.88
N LEU A 310 15.28 -3.88 -14.02
CA LEU A 310 16.13 -5.05 -13.81
C LEU A 310 16.42 -5.85 -15.10
N PRO A 311 15.43 -6.18 -15.96
CA PRO A 311 15.71 -6.90 -17.20
C PRO A 311 16.66 -6.15 -18.14
N VAL A 312 16.55 -4.82 -18.17
CA VAL A 312 17.41 -3.95 -18.98
C VAL A 312 18.84 -3.96 -18.41
N LEU A 313 18.98 -3.81 -17.09
CA LEU A 313 20.28 -3.84 -16.42
C LEU A 313 21.00 -5.19 -16.58
N MET A 314 20.27 -6.30 -16.52
CA MET A 314 20.80 -7.63 -16.76
C MET A 314 21.36 -7.78 -18.19
N ASN A 315 20.61 -7.33 -19.19
CA ASN A 315 21.06 -7.36 -20.58
C ASN A 315 22.33 -6.51 -20.78
N ILE A 316 22.38 -5.33 -20.17
CA ILE A 316 23.58 -4.47 -20.23
C ILE A 316 24.78 -5.19 -19.60
N LYS A 317 24.62 -5.75 -18.40
CA LYS A 317 25.69 -6.48 -17.70
C LYS A 317 26.25 -7.60 -18.59
N GLN A 318 25.37 -8.41 -19.17
CA GLN A 318 25.75 -9.51 -20.06
C GLN A 318 26.54 -9.00 -21.28
N VAL A 319 26.11 -7.90 -21.89
CA VAL A 319 26.80 -7.30 -23.04
C VAL A 319 28.18 -6.76 -22.65
N ILE A 320 28.31 -6.12 -21.48
CA ILE A 320 29.60 -5.60 -20.98
C ILE A 320 30.58 -6.75 -20.75
N GLU A 321 30.14 -7.83 -20.08
CA GLU A 321 30.95 -9.01 -19.80
C GLU A 321 31.37 -9.74 -21.09
N GLN A 322 30.46 -9.90 -22.06
CA GLN A 322 30.75 -10.57 -23.33
C GLN A 322 31.65 -9.75 -24.26
N ARG A 323 31.47 -8.42 -24.30
CA ARG A 323 32.20 -7.55 -25.24
C ARG A 323 33.47 -6.92 -24.66
N GLN A 324 33.84 -7.25 -23.42
CA GLN A 324 34.99 -6.67 -22.70
C GLN A 324 35.01 -5.13 -22.76
N CYS A 325 33.84 -4.50 -22.76
CA CYS A 325 33.70 -3.05 -22.82
C CYS A 325 33.78 -2.44 -21.41
N SER A 326 34.89 -2.66 -20.72
CA SER A 326 35.14 -2.20 -19.35
C SER A 326 35.27 -0.68 -19.19
N GLY A 327 35.27 0.09 -20.29
CA GLY A 327 35.35 1.55 -20.30
C GLY A 327 34.02 2.30 -20.50
N VAL A 328 32.89 1.61 -20.62
CA VAL A 328 31.58 2.26 -20.85
C VAL A 328 31.00 2.84 -19.54
N TRP A 329 31.31 2.24 -18.40
CA TRP A 329 31.06 2.79 -17.07
C TRP A 329 32.17 3.75 -16.65
N THR A 330 32.21 4.93 -17.28
CA THR A 330 33.25 5.94 -17.01
C THR A 330 32.82 6.99 -16.00
N HIS A 331 31.53 7.10 -15.69
CA HIS A 331 30.99 8.06 -14.73
C HIS A 331 30.34 7.33 -13.56
N LYS A 332 30.71 7.70 -12.32
CA LYS A 332 30.30 7.00 -11.09
C LYS A 332 28.80 7.08 -10.80
N ASP A 333 28.07 7.96 -11.47
CA ASP A 333 26.72 8.36 -11.06
C ASP A 333 25.66 8.25 -12.19
N GLU A 334 25.99 7.69 -13.37
CA GLU A 334 25.07 7.64 -14.52
C GLU A 334 25.03 6.27 -15.21
N LEU A 335 23.84 5.86 -15.66
CA LEU A 335 23.64 4.67 -16.48
C LEU A 335 24.01 4.96 -17.94
N PRO A 336 24.59 4.00 -18.68
CA PRO A 336 24.99 4.19 -20.08
C PRO A 336 23.80 4.33 -21.03
N ILE A 337 22.60 3.95 -20.59
CA ILE A 337 21.35 4.10 -21.32
C ILE A 337 20.26 4.61 -20.38
N GLU A 338 19.33 5.37 -20.95
CA GLU A 338 18.11 5.77 -20.26
C GLU A 338 17.16 4.56 -20.15
N ILE A 339 16.63 4.33 -18.96
CA ILE A 339 15.59 3.34 -18.71
C ILE A 339 14.27 4.11 -18.62
N ASP A 340 13.40 3.94 -19.63
CA ASP A 340 12.10 4.57 -19.64
C ASP A 340 11.17 3.89 -18.62
N LEU A 341 10.99 4.53 -17.47
CA LEU A 341 10.07 4.10 -16.40
C LEU A 341 8.62 4.60 -16.65
N GLY A 342 8.38 5.29 -17.76
CA GLY A 342 7.10 5.88 -18.10
C GLY A 342 6.74 7.14 -17.31
N LYS A 343 5.77 7.90 -17.85
CA LYS A 343 5.36 9.21 -17.34
C LYS A 343 4.82 9.22 -15.90
N LYS A 344 4.39 8.06 -15.38
CA LYS A 344 3.88 7.94 -14.00
C LYS A 344 4.98 8.14 -12.97
N CYS A 345 6.24 7.86 -13.34
CA CYS A 345 7.39 8.02 -12.46
C CYS A 345 8.03 9.43 -12.56
N TRP A 346 7.37 10.38 -13.23
CA TRP A 346 7.86 11.76 -13.38
C TRP A 346 7.35 12.63 -12.24
N TYR A 347 8.01 12.56 -11.09
CA TYR A 347 7.62 13.31 -9.88
C TYR A 347 8.13 14.75 -9.85
N HIS A 348 9.22 15.02 -10.57
CA HIS A 348 9.92 16.30 -10.52
C HIS A 348 10.23 16.80 -11.93
N SER A 349 10.01 18.10 -12.13
CA SER A 349 10.45 18.78 -13.32
C SER A 349 11.97 18.87 -13.32
N VAL A 350 12.59 18.34 -14.36
CA VAL A 350 14.04 18.42 -14.56
C VAL A 350 14.35 19.42 -15.67
N PHE A 351 15.31 20.30 -15.43
CA PHE A 351 15.85 21.18 -16.46
C PHE A 351 17.28 20.77 -16.81
N ALA A 352 17.51 20.50 -18.09
CA ALA A 352 18.84 20.29 -18.63
C ALA A 352 19.32 21.60 -19.28
N CYS A 353 20.47 22.11 -18.82
CA CYS A 353 21.07 23.31 -19.36
C CYS A 353 21.48 23.07 -20.82
N PRO A 354 20.93 23.82 -21.78
CA PRO A 354 21.19 23.53 -23.19
C PRO A 354 22.59 23.99 -23.65
N ILE A 355 23.28 24.79 -22.84
CA ILE A 355 24.65 25.25 -23.09
C ILE A 355 25.69 24.27 -22.57
N LEU A 356 25.53 23.85 -21.31
CA LEU A 356 26.46 22.91 -20.68
C LEU A 356 26.07 21.44 -20.90
N ARG A 357 24.88 21.20 -21.46
CA ARG A 357 24.31 19.86 -21.69
C ARG A 357 24.31 18.99 -20.45
N GLN A 358 24.07 19.62 -19.30
CA GLN A 358 24.03 18.97 -17.99
C GLN A 358 22.74 19.33 -17.27
N GLN A 359 22.22 18.41 -16.48
CA GLN A 359 21.08 18.65 -15.60
C GLN A 359 21.42 19.72 -14.54
N THR A 360 20.48 20.61 -14.27
CA THR A 360 20.63 21.59 -13.18
C THR A 360 20.42 20.95 -11.82
N SER A 361 21.11 21.50 -10.81
CA SER A 361 21.04 21.07 -9.41
C SER A 361 20.69 22.26 -8.51
N GLU A 362 20.51 22.05 -7.21
CA GLU A 362 20.34 23.14 -6.23
C GLU A 362 21.57 24.09 -6.22
N SER A 363 22.76 23.54 -6.40
CA SER A 363 24.02 24.30 -6.52
C SER A 363 24.22 24.92 -7.90
N ASN A 364 23.48 24.49 -8.93
CA ASN A 364 23.53 25.04 -10.28
C ASN A 364 22.12 25.17 -10.88
N PRO A 365 21.28 26.08 -10.35
CA PRO A 365 19.87 26.15 -10.69
C PRO A 365 19.64 26.74 -12.08
N PRO A 366 18.44 26.53 -12.65
CA PRO A 366 18.00 27.19 -13.87
C PRO A 366 17.79 28.70 -13.62
N MET A 367 18.41 29.51 -14.47
CA MET A 367 18.39 30.97 -14.44
C MET A 367 17.67 31.47 -15.70
N LYS A 368 16.55 32.17 -15.50
CA LYS A 368 15.81 32.85 -16.56
C LYS A 368 16.44 34.21 -16.84
N LEU A 369 16.85 34.41 -18.07
CA LEU A 369 17.36 35.66 -18.60
C LEU A 369 16.21 36.66 -18.83
N ILE A 370 16.51 37.95 -18.95
CA ILE A 370 15.50 38.99 -19.23
C ILE A 370 14.76 38.77 -20.56
N CYS A 371 15.37 38.03 -21.50
CA CYS A 371 14.76 37.66 -22.78
C CYS A 371 13.81 36.45 -22.69
N GLY A 372 13.69 35.83 -21.52
CA GLY A 372 12.85 34.65 -21.28
C GLY A 372 13.56 33.31 -21.49
N HIS A 373 14.72 33.26 -22.16
CA HIS A 373 15.50 32.04 -22.26
C HIS A 373 16.06 31.60 -20.89
N VAL A 374 16.20 30.29 -20.70
CA VAL A 374 16.69 29.70 -19.45
C VAL A 374 18.02 28.99 -19.72
N ILE A 375 19.01 29.25 -18.87
CA ILE A 375 20.32 28.57 -18.84
C ILE A 375 20.69 28.25 -17.39
N SER A 376 21.66 27.38 -17.12
CA SER A 376 22.10 27.16 -15.74
C SER A 376 22.94 28.31 -15.19
N ARG A 377 23.04 28.42 -13.85
CA ARG A 377 23.90 29.41 -13.17
C ARG A 377 25.36 29.32 -13.60
N ASP A 378 25.90 28.11 -13.77
CA ASP A 378 27.27 27.94 -14.26
C ASP A 378 27.44 28.40 -15.70
N ALA A 379 26.44 28.16 -16.57
CA ALA A 379 26.46 28.65 -17.93
C ALA A 379 26.40 30.18 -17.97
N LEU A 380 25.58 30.77 -17.12
CA LEU A 380 25.48 32.22 -16.94
C LEU A 380 26.82 32.81 -16.51
N ASN A 381 27.47 32.22 -15.52
CA ASN A 381 28.79 32.68 -15.05
C ASN A 381 29.87 32.52 -16.14
N LYS A 382 29.87 31.42 -16.88
CA LYS A 382 30.82 31.17 -17.99
C LYS A 382 30.62 32.10 -19.19
N LEU A 383 29.38 32.50 -19.48
CA LEU A 383 29.05 33.39 -20.60
C LEU A 383 29.16 34.87 -20.23
N THR A 384 29.37 35.18 -18.95
CA THR A 384 29.58 36.56 -18.48
C THR A 384 30.98 37.01 -18.85
N ASN A 385 31.09 38.10 -19.60
CA ASN A 385 32.37 38.73 -19.93
C ASN A 385 32.30 40.23 -19.62
N ALA A 386 33.28 40.75 -18.87
CA ALA A 386 33.34 42.15 -18.45
C ALA A 386 32.03 42.70 -17.84
N GLY A 387 31.31 41.87 -17.06
CA GLY A 387 30.06 42.27 -16.40
C GLY A 387 28.82 42.30 -17.29
N LYS A 388 28.92 41.83 -18.53
CA LYS A 388 27.79 41.68 -19.47
C LYS A 388 27.61 40.23 -19.87
N LEU A 389 26.35 39.83 -20.06
CA LEU A 389 25.96 38.51 -20.52
C LEU A 389 25.16 38.65 -21.82
N LYS A 390 25.65 38.02 -22.89
CA LYS A 390 24.91 37.90 -24.16
C LYS A 390 24.17 36.57 -24.18
N CYS A 391 22.87 36.61 -24.49
CA CYS A 391 22.09 35.39 -24.63
C CYS A 391 22.63 34.54 -25.81
N PRO A 392 22.80 33.22 -25.63
CA PRO A 392 23.26 32.34 -26.71
C PRO A 392 22.19 32.08 -27.78
N TYR A 393 20.91 32.33 -27.48
CA TYR A 393 19.78 32.08 -28.38
C TYR A 393 19.24 33.33 -29.09
N CYS A 394 19.63 34.52 -28.65
CA CYS A 394 19.09 35.78 -29.18
C CYS A 394 20.11 36.92 -29.03
N PRO A 395 19.96 38.05 -29.75
CA PRO A 395 20.95 39.13 -29.71
C PRO A 395 20.93 39.96 -28.41
N MET A 396 20.07 39.63 -27.45
CA MET A 396 19.85 40.42 -26.24
C MET A 396 21.02 40.30 -25.26
N GLU A 397 21.49 41.45 -24.77
CA GLU A 397 22.52 41.57 -23.74
C GLU A 397 21.90 42.07 -22.42
N GLN A 398 22.44 41.62 -21.29
CA GLN A 398 21.93 41.96 -19.97
C GLN A 398 23.06 41.99 -18.93
N ASN A 399 22.77 42.56 -17.75
CA ASN A 399 23.63 42.37 -16.59
C ASN A 399 23.36 40.96 -16.01
N PRO A 400 24.39 40.16 -15.68
CA PRO A 400 24.21 38.85 -15.06
C PRO A 400 23.33 38.85 -13.81
N SER A 401 23.33 39.96 -13.06
CA SER A 401 22.50 40.14 -11.86
C SER A 401 21.00 40.28 -12.14
N ASP A 402 20.58 40.57 -13.38
CA ASP A 402 19.17 40.68 -13.76
C ASP A 402 18.52 39.30 -13.98
N ALA A 403 19.33 38.25 -14.12
CA ALA A 403 18.82 36.89 -14.29
C ALA A 403 18.16 36.40 -13.01
N LYS A 404 16.97 35.81 -13.14
CA LYS A 404 16.20 35.30 -12.00
C LYS A 404 16.22 33.79 -11.98
N GLN A 405 16.52 33.23 -10.83
CA GLN A 405 16.33 31.81 -10.60
C GLN A 405 14.84 31.46 -10.78
N ILE A 406 14.58 30.35 -11.45
CA ILE A 406 13.23 29.78 -11.55
C ILE A 406 13.17 28.46 -10.78
N TYR A 407 11.98 28.16 -10.28
CA TYR A 407 11.65 26.91 -9.60
C TYR A 407 10.56 26.24 -10.43
N PHE A 408 10.71 24.93 -10.66
CA PHE A 408 9.80 24.14 -11.48
C PHE A 408 8.92 23.22 -10.65
#